data_AF-A0A450VLE0-F1
#
_entry.id   AF-A0A450VLE0-F1
#
_cell.length_a   1.000
_cell.length_b   1.000
_cell.length_c   1.000
_cell.angle_alpha   90.00
_cell.angle_beta   90.00
_cell.angle_gamma   90.00
#
_symmetry.space_group_name_H-M   'P 1'
#
loop_
_entity.id
_entity.type
_entity.pdbx_description
1 polymer ?
#
loop_
_entity_poly.entity_id
_entity_poly.type
_entity_poly.pdbx_seq_one_letter_code
_entity_poly.pdbx_strand_id
1 'polypeptide(L)'
;MAHRVTCPHCKSAARITSSKDITRDIEGDFAKELYCVCTNPACNCRFVATSSFSHYLIPPKDMRDEDNREPIPDRPLTRPPSEVDPVEPQDPEKAIGQAVLKWIGANLLPQQQQQQPPQIAA
;
A
#
# COMPACT_ATOMS: atom_id res chain seq x y z
N MET A 1 -12.47 -14.51 23.51
CA MET A 1 -13.87 -14.28 23.92
C MET A 1 -14.73 -14.19 22.66
N ALA A 2 -15.94 -14.76 22.65
CA ALA A 2 -16.83 -14.75 21.48
C ALA A 2 -17.69 -13.47 21.45
N HIS A 3 -18.01 -12.97 20.25
CA HIS A 3 -18.91 -11.84 20.06
C HIS A 3 -20.30 -12.17 20.61
N ARG A 4 -20.85 -11.32 21.48
CA ARG A 4 -22.17 -11.51 22.11
C ARG A 4 -23.13 -10.42 21.63
N VAL A 5 -24.29 -10.82 21.15
CA VAL A 5 -25.36 -9.91 20.72
C VAL A 5 -26.32 -9.67 21.89
N THR A 6 -26.63 -8.40 22.17
CA THR A 6 -27.60 -8.00 23.20
C THR A 6 -28.93 -7.59 22.56
N CYS A 7 -30.04 -7.98 23.18
CA CYS A 7 -31.37 -7.57 22.77
C CYS A 7 -31.55 -6.05 22.93
N PRO A 8 -31.99 -5.31 21.90
CA PRO A 8 -32.20 -3.86 21.99
C PRO A 8 -33.37 -3.49 22.92
N HIS A 9 -34.33 -4.39 23.11
CA HIS A 9 -35.52 -4.14 23.93
C HIS A 9 -35.25 -4.34 25.44
N CYS A 10 -34.75 -5.52 25.84
CA CYS A 10 -34.59 -5.86 27.25
C CYS A 10 -33.13 -5.95 27.71
N LYS A 11 -32.15 -5.66 26.84
CA LYS A 11 -30.69 -5.71 27.11
C LYS A 11 -30.15 -7.08 27.54
N SER A 12 -30.99 -8.11 27.55
CA SER A 12 -30.61 -9.49 27.84
C SER A 12 -29.82 -10.08 26.67
N ALA A 13 -29.12 -11.19 26.90
CA ALA A 13 -28.40 -11.90 25.85
C ALA A 13 -29.36 -12.37 24.73
N ALA A 14 -28.86 -12.43 23.51
CA ALA A 14 -29.54 -13.01 22.37
C ALA A 14 -28.73 -14.15 21.76
N ARG A 15 -29.43 -15.16 21.24
CA ARG A 15 -28.85 -16.30 20.53
C ARG A 15 -28.99 -16.10 19.03
N ILE A 16 -27.88 -16.23 18.31
CA ILE A 16 -27.86 -16.22 16.85
C ILE A 16 -28.41 -17.57 16.36
N THR A 17 -29.44 -17.54 15.52
CA THR A 17 -30.09 -18.76 14.98
C THR A 17 -29.58 -19.07 13.58
N SER A 18 -29.39 -18.04 12.76
CA SER A 18 -28.89 -18.15 11.41
C SER A 18 -28.09 -16.88 11.06
N SER A 19 -27.17 -17.01 10.11
CA SER A 19 -26.41 -15.90 9.56
C SER A 19 -26.48 -15.94 8.04
N LYS A 20 -26.63 -14.78 7.41
CA LYS A 20 -26.63 -14.61 5.96
C LYS A 20 -25.53 -13.63 5.58
N ASP A 21 -24.68 -14.01 4.65
CA ASP A 21 -23.67 -13.09 4.11
C ASP A 21 -24.35 -12.21 3.06
N ILE A 22 -24.14 -10.90 3.14
CA ILE A 22 -24.76 -9.94 2.22
C ILE A 22 -23.80 -9.41 1.15
N THR A 23 -22.49 -9.47 1.39
CA THR A 23 -21.46 -8.98 0.47
C THR A 23 -20.74 -10.11 -0.25
N ARG A 24 -21.41 -11.25 -0.52
CA ARG A 24 -20.76 -12.41 -1.16
C ARG A 24 -20.17 -12.10 -2.54
N ASP A 25 -20.79 -11.16 -3.24
CA ASP A 25 -20.43 -10.80 -4.62
C ASP A 25 -19.51 -9.57 -4.70
N ILE A 26 -19.12 -8.98 -3.56
CA ILE A 26 -18.28 -7.78 -3.48
C ILE A 26 -16.96 -8.17 -2.83
N GLU A 27 -15.92 -8.28 -3.66
CA GLU A 27 -14.56 -8.55 -3.17
C GLU A 27 -14.06 -7.39 -2.30
N GLY A 28 -13.50 -7.72 -1.14
CA GLY A 28 -12.96 -6.74 -0.19
C GLY A 28 -13.93 -6.27 0.89
N ASP A 29 -15.24 -6.50 0.74
CA ASP A 29 -16.24 -6.14 1.75
C ASP A 29 -16.76 -7.37 2.50
N PHE A 30 -16.81 -7.26 3.82
CA PHE A 30 -17.37 -8.31 4.68
C PHE A 30 -18.49 -7.75 5.55
N ALA A 31 -19.72 -8.10 5.21
CA ALA A 31 -20.88 -7.85 6.05
C ALA A 31 -21.82 -9.07 6.10
N LYS A 32 -22.37 -9.30 7.30
CA LYS A 32 -23.30 -10.40 7.58
C LYS A 32 -24.52 -9.91 8.35
N GLU A 33 -25.68 -10.44 7.98
CA GLU A 33 -26.92 -10.34 8.73
C GLU A 33 -27.03 -11.51 9.70
N LEU A 34 -27.30 -11.22 10.96
CA LEU A 34 -27.44 -12.18 12.06
C LEU A 34 -28.88 -12.19 12.54
N TYR A 35 -29.56 -13.31 12.34
CA TYR A 35 -30.92 -13.51 12.82
C TYR A 35 -30.88 -13.98 14.27
N CYS A 36 -31.31 -13.10 15.18
CA CYS A 36 -31.16 -13.27 16.62
C CYS A 36 -32.50 -13.48 17.31
N VAL A 37 -32.50 -14.30 18.36
CA VAL A 37 -33.65 -14.53 19.25
C VAL A 37 -33.22 -14.19 20.68
N CYS A 38 -33.98 -13.34 21.36
CA CYS A 38 -33.71 -13.01 22.75
C CYS A 38 -33.90 -14.25 23.65
N THR A 39 -32.98 -14.47 24.60
CA THR A 39 -33.07 -15.62 25.52
C THR A 39 -33.98 -15.34 26.72
N ASN A 40 -34.36 -14.09 26.96
CA ASN A 40 -35.28 -13.75 28.04
C ASN A 40 -36.71 -14.17 27.66
N PRO A 41 -37.34 -15.10 28.39
CA PRO A 41 -38.67 -15.62 28.05
C PRO A 41 -39.77 -14.55 28.09
N ALA A 42 -39.61 -13.49 28.90
CA ALA A 42 -40.56 -12.38 28.95
C ALA A 42 -40.48 -11.46 27.72
N CYS A 43 -39.33 -11.43 27.04
CA CYS A 43 -39.13 -10.60 25.84
C CYS A 43 -39.30 -11.43 24.56
N ASN A 44 -38.58 -12.55 24.45
CA ASN A 44 -38.60 -13.52 23.35
C ASN A 44 -38.65 -12.92 21.93
N CYS A 45 -38.14 -11.70 21.75
CA CYS A 45 -38.22 -10.99 20.49
C CYS A 45 -37.23 -11.59 19.49
N ARG A 46 -37.58 -11.48 18.21
CA ARG A 46 -36.70 -11.82 17.08
C ARG A 46 -36.28 -10.54 16.39
N PHE A 47 -34.99 -10.41 16.10
CA PHE A 47 -34.45 -9.22 15.45
C PHE A 47 -33.27 -9.60 14.55
N VAL A 48 -32.95 -8.72 13.61
CA VAL A 48 -31.80 -8.86 12.72
C VAL A 48 -30.75 -7.85 13.16
N ALA A 49 -29.51 -8.31 13.32
CA ALA A 49 -28.35 -7.46 13.59
C ALA A 49 -27.36 -7.58 12.43
N THR A 50 -26.80 -6.46 11.99
CA THR A 50 -25.78 -6.45 10.94
C THR A 50 -24.39 -6.34 11.57
N SER A 51 -23.46 -7.20 11.17
CA SER A 51 -22.06 -7.15 11.57
C SER A 51 -21.21 -6.91 10.33
N SER A 52 -20.37 -5.88 10.36
CA SER A 52 -19.42 -5.56 9.28
C SER A 52 -17.97 -5.60 9.78
N PHE A 53 -17.04 -5.91 8.88
CA PHE A 53 -15.62 -5.72 9.09
C PHE A 53 -15.23 -4.26 8.82
N SER A 54 -14.19 -3.77 9.51
CA SER A 54 -13.67 -2.41 9.31
C SER A 54 -12.18 -2.45 8.98
N HIS A 55 -11.33 -2.83 9.92
CA HIS A 55 -9.90 -2.89 9.71
C HIS A 55 -9.25 -3.91 10.65
N TYR A 56 -8.07 -4.38 10.27
CA TYR A 56 -7.21 -5.19 11.13
C TYR A 56 -6.39 -4.26 12.03
N LEU A 57 -6.39 -4.53 13.34
CA LEU A 57 -5.41 -3.91 14.24
C LEU A 57 -4.02 -4.52 14.05
N ILE A 58 -3.98 -5.83 13.75
CA ILE A 58 -2.78 -6.58 13.43
C ILE A 58 -3.13 -7.49 12.26
N PRO A 59 -2.48 -7.36 11.09
CA PRO A 59 -2.82 -8.15 9.91
C PRO A 59 -2.46 -9.65 10.09
N PRO A 60 -3.11 -10.54 9.32
CA PRO A 60 -2.74 -11.96 9.23
C PRO A 60 -1.24 -12.15 9.00
N LYS A 61 -0.66 -13.23 9.51
CA LYS A 61 0.79 -13.49 9.40
C LYS A 61 1.23 -13.61 7.94
N ASP A 62 0.42 -14.27 7.13
CA ASP A 62 0.71 -14.49 5.71
C ASP A 62 0.72 -13.17 4.90
N MET A 63 0.08 -12.11 5.41
CA MET A 63 0.16 -10.76 4.83
C MET A 63 1.37 -9.96 5.33
N ARG A 64 2.06 -10.40 6.39
CA ARG A 64 3.23 -9.71 6.96
C ARG A 64 4.55 -10.16 6.35
N ASP A 65 4.61 -11.39 5.84
CA ASP A 65 5.87 -12.01 5.39
C ASP A 65 6.27 -11.61 3.96
N GLU A 66 5.34 -11.10 3.14
CA GLU A 66 5.60 -10.70 1.74
C GLU A 66 6.27 -9.31 1.63
N ASP A 67 6.15 -8.45 2.64
CA ASP A 67 6.65 -7.06 2.58
C ASP A 67 8.08 -6.88 3.12
N ASN A 68 8.67 -7.91 3.77
CA ASN A 68 9.94 -7.73 4.49
C ASN A 68 11.02 -8.78 4.18
N ARG A 69 10.96 -9.37 2.99
CA ARG A 69 12.06 -10.14 2.43
C ARG A 69 12.57 -9.46 1.18
N GLU A 70 13.20 -8.29 1.34
CA GLU A 70 14.22 -7.92 0.37
C GLU A 70 15.19 -9.12 0.29
N PRO A 71 15.46 -9.66 -0.91
CA PRO A 71 16.58 -10.58 -1.07
C PRO A 71 17.77 -9.82 -0.52
N ILE A 72 18.41 -10.33 0.54
CA ILE A 72 19.72 -9.84 0.92
C ILE A 72 20.53 -9.98 -0.36
N PRO A 73 20.97 -8.88 -1.01
CA PRO A 73 21.80 -9.02 -2.19
C PRO A 73 22.97 -9.87 -1.74
N ASP A 74 23.21 -10.99 -2.43
CA ASP A 74 24.33 -11.88 -2.15
C ASP A 74 25.57 -11.00 -2.01
N ARG A 75 25.94 -10.70 -0.76
CA ARG A 75 27.11 -9.88 -0.49
C ARG A 75 28.25 -10.79 -0.92
N PRO A 76 28.97 -10.47 -2.01
CA PRO A 76 30.11 -11.30 -2.36
C PRO A 76 31.00 -11.30 -1.13
N LEU A 77 31.37 -12.48 -0.67
CA LEU A 77 32.46 -12.62 0.30
C LEU A 77 33.67 -11.99 -0.39
N THR A 78 33.89 -10.71 -0.12
CA THR A 78 35.06 -10.00 -0.62
C THR A 78 36.23 -10.71 0.01
N ARG A 79 36.99 -11.39 -0.87
CA ARG A 79 38.28 -11.98 -0.53
C ARG A 79 39.10 -10.88 0.16
N PRO A 80 39.82 -11.17 1.26
CA PRO A 80 40.61 -10.16 1.95
C PRO A 80 41.56 -9.47 0.96
N PRO A 81 41.82 -8.15 1.12
CA PRO A 81 42.61 -7.38 0.17
C PRO A 81 44.09 -7.72 0.35
N SER A 82 44.55 -8.77 -0.33
CA SER A 82 45.96 -9.02 -0.57
C SER A 82 46.21 -8.91 -2.07
N GLU A 83 46.31 -7.67 -2.54
CA GLU A 83 47.07 -7.20 -3.71
C GLU A 83 46.56 -5.79 -4.04
N VAL A 84 47.20 -4.81 -3.41
CA VAL A 84 47.15 -3.42 -3.86
C VAL A 84 48.07 -3.34 -5.06
N ASP A 85 47.51 -3.36 -6.26
CA ASP A 85 48.23 -2.91 -7.44
C ASP A 85 48.45 -1.39 -7.35
N PRO A 86 49.64 -0.87 -7.71
CA PRO A 86 49.91 0.56 -7.67
C PRO A 86 49.03 1.30 -8.68
N VAL A 87 48.17 2.19 -8.19
CA VAL A 87 47.42 3.14 -9.01
C VAL A 87 48.40 4.17 -9.60
N GLU A 88 48.51 4.15 -10.93
CA GLU A 88 49.17 5.15 -11.74
C GLU A 88 48.41 6.50 -11.64
N PRO A 89 49.07 7.62 -11.31
CA PRO A 89 48.39 8.89 -11.10
C PRO A 89 47.88 9.46 -12.43
N GLN A 90 46.56 9.53 -12.61
CA GLN A 90 45.95 10.25 -13.71
C GLN A 90 45.74 11.72 -13.34
N ASP A 91 46.39 12.60 -14.12
CA ASP A 91 46.31 14.06 -14.10
C ASP A 91 44.85 14.57 -14.04
N PRO A 92 44.44 15.29 -12.97
CA PRO A 92 43.07 15.72 -12.76
C PRO A 92 42.61 16.86 -13.70
N GLU A 93 43.52 17.53 -14.41
CA GLU A 93 43.17 18.71 -15.21
C GLU A 93 42.51 18.38 -16.56
N LYS A 94 42.73 17.18 -17.12
CA LYS A 94 42.21 16.83 -18.45
C LYS A 94 40.74 16.39 -18.45
N ALA A 95 40.23 15.88 -17.33
CA ALA A 95 38.87 15.34 -17.24
C ALA A 95 37.80 16.45 -17.15
N ILE A 96 38.13 17.58 -16.52
CA ILE A 96 37.18 18.69 -16.30
C ILE A 96 36.85 19.38 -17.62
N GLY A 97 37.84 19.56 -18.51
CA GLY A 97 37.66 20.24 -19.79
C GLY A 97 36.66 19.56 -20.73
N GLN A 98 36.64 18.22 -20.77
CA GLN A 98 35.69 17.48 -21.62
C GLN A 98 34.26 17.50 -21.09
N ALA A 99 34.08 17.54 -19.76
CA ALA A 99 32.76 17.59 -19.15
C ALA A 99 32.06 18.94 -19.40
N VAL A 100 32.81 20.05 -19.32
CA VAL A 100 32.27 21.41 -19.52
C VAL A 100 31.84 21.65 -20.97
N LEU A 101 32.65 21.21 -21.94
CA LEU A 101 32.32 21.36 -23.38
C LEU A 101 31.05 20.61 -23.77
N LYS A 102 30.81 19.42 -23.20
CA LYS A 102 29.58 18.64 -23.43
C LYS A 102 28.33 19.34 -22.87
N TRP A 103 28.43 20.02 -21.73
CA TRP A 103 27.28 20.69 -21.12
C TRP A 103 26.86 21.96 -21.88
N ILE A 104 27.83 22.74 -22.37
CA ILE A 104 27.56 23.96 -23.14
C ILE A 104 26.85 23.64 -24.47
N GLY A 105 27.28 22.58 -25.17
CA GLY A 105 26.67 22.18 -26.44
C GLY A 105 25.21 21.72 -26.32
N ALA A 106 24.80 21.21 -25.15
CA ALA A 106 23.46 20.67 -24.94
C ALA A 106 22.40 21.74 -24.60
N ASN A 107 22.80 22.88 -24.02
CA ASN A 107 21.87 23.83 -23.40
C ASN A 107 21.66 25.16 -24.14
N LEU A 108 22.39 25.43 -25.23
CA LEU A 108 22.35 26.76 -25.87
C LEU A 108 21.53 26.88 -27.17
N LEU A 109 20.84 25.83 -27.65
CA LEU A 109 20.29 25.82 -29.02
C LEU A 109 18.77 25.70 -29.29
N PRO A 110 17.81 25.58 -28.33
CA PRO A 110 16.40 25.51 -28.74
C PRO A 110 15.51 26.75 -28.49
N GLN A 111 16.05 27.93 -28.12
CA GLN A 111 15.22 29.08 -27.69
C GLN A 111 14.89 30.14 -28.77
N GLN A 112 14.92 29.82 -30.07
CA GLN A 112 14.67 30.81 -31.14
C GLN A 112 13.55 30.41 -32.12
N GLN A 113 12.44 29.82 -31.65
CA GLN A 113 11.32 29.52 -32.57
C GLN A 113 9.90 29.57 -32.00
N GLN A 114 9.60 30.53 -31.12
CA GLN A 114 8.22 30.84 -30.72
C GLN A 114 7.95 32.34 -30.67
N GLN A 115 7.99 33.02 -31.81
CA GLN A 115 7.25 34.27 -32.03
C GLN A 115 6.73 34.32 -33.47
N GLN A 116 5.44 34.03 -33.66
CA GLN A 116 4.67 34.51 -34.83
C GLN A 116 3.50 35.35 -34.32
N PRO A 117 3.26 36.57 -34.85
CA PRO A 117 2.18 37.44 -34.44
C PRO A 117 0.82 37.04 -35.06
N PRO A 118 -0.31 37.51 -34.48
CA PRO A 118 -1.67 37.13 -34.90
C PRO A 118 -2.06 37.77 -36.24
N GLN A 119 -2.60 36.97 -37.16
CA GLN A 119 -3.22 37.44 -38.39
C GLN A 119 -4.58 38.09 -38.07
N ILE A 120 -4.72 39.38 -38.37
CA ILE A 120 -5.99 40.12 -38.42
C ILE A 120 -6.29 40.41 -39.89
N ALA A 121 -7.45 39.97 -40.39
CA ALA A 121 -8.21 40.56 -41.50
C ALA A 121 -9.57 39.83 -41.55
N ALA A 122 -10.69 40.49 -41.24
CA ALA A 122 -11.45 41.45 -42.06
C ALA A 122 -12.26 40.75 -43.16
#